data_AF-A0A6I1ZPG9-F1
#
_entry.id   AF-A0A6I1ZPG9-F1
#
_cell.length_a   1.000
_cell.length_b   1.000
_cell.length_c   1.000
_cell.angle_alpha   90.00
_cell.angle_beta   90.00
_cell.angle_gamma   90.00
#
_symmetry.space_group_name_H-M   'P 1'
#
loop_
_entity.id
_entity.type
_entity.pdbx_description
1 polymer ?
#
loop_
_entity_poly.entity_id
_entity_poly.type
_entity_poly.pdbx_seq_one_letter_code
_entity_poly.pdbx_strand_id
1 'polypeptide(L)'
;MENQVLRKRWRYLLPLALIIVLVPACAAQPTVAPEIVVIADYNLGAAIREALDKTPDEPVSVEELAGLTELKANYANIADLSGIEHCPNLSKLDLAYNYLTDLSPLA
;
A
#
# COMPACT_ATOMS: atom_id res chain seq x y z
N MET A 1 45.82 16.01 19.95
CA MET A 1 44.76 15.01 19.72
C MET A 1 44.19 14.64 21.09
N GLU A 2 43.22 15.38 21.64
CA GLU A 2 42.38 14.89 22.74
C GLU A 2 41.31 15.95 23.09
N ASN A 3 40.25 16.06 22.30
CA ASN A 3 39.09 16.90 22.67
C ASN A 3 37.78 16.18 22.30
N GLN A 4 37.69 14.91 22.71
CA GLN A 4 36.50 14.08 22.53
C GLN A 4 35.96 13.48 23.83
N VAL A 5 36.51 13.85 24.99
CA VAL A 5 36.10 13.29 26.30
C VAL A 5 34.99 14.10 26.99
N LEU A 6 34.66 15.30 26.49
CA LEU A 6 33.64 16.17 27.12
C LEU A 6 32.19 15.91 26.67
N ARG A 7 31.95 14.96 25.75
CA ARG A 7 30.59 14.67 25.23
C ARG A 7 29.78 13.66 26.07
N LYS A 8 30.34 13.12 27.16
CA LYS A 8 29.72 12.02 27.95
C LYS A 8 29.47 12.36 29.43
N ARG A 9 29.15 13.61 29.78
CA ARG A 9 28.86 13.99 31.19
C ARG A 9 27.65 14.90 31.38
N TRP A 10 26.58 14.72 30.61
CA TRP A 10 25.26 15.35 30.85
C TRP A 10 24.19 14.34 31.26
N ARG A 11 24.55 13.47 32.21
CA ARG A 11 23.57 12.85 33.09
C ARG A 11 23.55 13.72 34.35
N TYR A 12 22.37 14.17 34.79
CA TYR A 12 22.08 14.84 36.07
C TYR A 12 22.18 16.38 36.14
N LEU A 13 21.23 17.10 35.52
CA LEU A 13 20.62 18.33 36.09
C LEU A 13 19.20 18.51 35.51
N LEU A 14 18.19 17.99 36.22
CA LEU A 14 16.77 18.34 36.03
C LEU A 14 16.42 19.50 36.98
N PRO A 15 15.61 20.47 36.54
CA PRO A 15 14.61 21.06 37.42
C PRO A 15 13.18 20.85 36.90
N LEU A 16 12.34 20.55 37.87
CA LEU A 16 10.88 20.39 37.89
C LEU A 16 10.15 21.54 37.18
N ALA A 17 9.59 21.29 35.99
CA ALA A 17 8.59 22.14 35.37
C ALA A 17 7.42 21.28 34.90
N LEU A 18 6.33 21.40 35.66
CA LEU A 18 5.02 20.80 35.46
C LEU A 18 4.38 21.32 34.15
N ILE A 19 4.62 20.67 33.01
CA ILE A 19 3.79 20.84 31.82
C ILE A 19 2.73 19.75 31.85
N ILE A 20 1.62 20.05 32.52
CA ILE A 20 0.32 19.44 32.24
C ILE A 20 -0.17 20.09 30.94
N VAL A 21 0.14 19.48 29.80
CA VAL A 21 -0.68 19.64 28.59
C VAL A 21 -0.81 18.26 27.96
N LEU A 22 -2.02 17.75 28.13
CA LEU A 22 -2.74 16.94 27.18
C LEU A 22 -2.05 15.63 26.82
N VAL A 23 -2.51 14.56 27.47
CA VAL A 23 -2.60 13.22 26.87
C VAL A 23 -2.67 13.40 25.35
N PRO A 24 -1.68 12.96 24.54
CA PRO A 24 -1.94 12.89 23.12
C PRO A 24 -3.16 11.99 23.05
N ALA A 25 -4.31 12.58 22.71
CA ALA A 25 -5.53 11.84 22.55
C ALA A 25 -5.11 10.69 21.66
N CYS A 26 -5.13 9.49 22.23
CA CYS A 26 -5.04 8.28 21.47
C CYS A 26 -6.36 8.31 20.71
N ALA A 27 -6.40 9.12 19.65
CA ALA A 27 -7.42 9.08 18.65
C ALA A 27 -7.19 7.71 18.07
N ALA A 28 -7.88 6.72 18.63
CA ALA A 28 -8.12 5.47 17.98
C ALA A 28 -8.68 5.89 16.63
N GLN A 29 -7.82 5.89 15.61
CA GLN A 29 -8.26 6.10 14.25
C GLN A 29 -9.38 5.07 14.05
N PRO A 30 -10.52 5.44 13.45
CA PRO A 30 -11.51 4.44 13.10
C PRO A 30 -10.78 3.39 12.26
N THR A 31 -10.58 2.21 12.84
CA THR A 31 -10.04 1.04 12.15
C THR A 31 -11.16 0.55 11.27
N VAL A 32 -11.34 1.22 10.14
CA VAL A 32 -12.13 0.66 9.04
C VAL A 32 -11.40 -0.61 8.66
N ALA A 33 -12.06 -1.76 8.85
CA ALA A 33 -11.50 -3.02 8.42
C ALA A 33 -11.25 -2.92 6.91
N PRO A 34 -10.08 -3.34 6.40
CA PRO A 34 -9.77 -3.21 4.99
C PRO A 34 -10.84 -3.93 4.18
N GLU A 35 -11.47 -3.22 3.26
CA GLU A 35 -12.45 -3.79 2.36
C GLU A 35 -11.70 -4.68 1.35
N ILE A 36 -11.95 -5.99 1.40
CA ILE A 36 -11.25 -6.96 0.56
C ILE A 36 -11.96 -7.05 -0.80
N VAL A 37 -11.19 -6.87 -1.87
CA VAL A 37 -11.67 -7.01 -3.25
C VAL A 37 -11.38 -8.41 -3.77
N VAL A 38 -12.38 -9.03 -4.39
CA VAL A 38 -12.23 -10.33 -5.08
C VAL A 38 -12.01 -10.08 -6.56
N ILE A 39 -10.85 -10.47 -7.06
CA ILE A 39 -10.48 -10.37 -8.47
C ILE A 39 -10.80 -11.72 -9.13
N ALA A 40 -11.70 -11.72 -10.11
CA ALA A 40 -12.23 -12.94 -10.72
C ALA A 40 -11.18 -13.70 -11.53
N ASP A 41 -10.35 -12.97 -12.29
CA ASP A 41 -9.24 -13.53 -13.05
C ASP A 41 -8.03 -13.79 -12.14
N TYR A 42 -7.64 -15.06 -12.03
CA TYR A 42 -6.51 -15.48 -11.20
C TYR A 42 -5.20 -14.82 -11.64
N ASN A 43 -4.97 -14.68 -12.95
CA ASN A 43 -3.74 -14.11 -13.49
C ASN A 43 -3.69 -12.59 -13.28
N LEU A 44 -4.83 -11.91 -13.39
CA LEU A 44 -4.94 -10.49 -13.04
C LEU A 44 -4.64 -10.28 -11.55
N GLY A 45 -5.25 -11.09 -10.70
CA GLY A 45 -4.99 -11.04 -9.26
C GLY A 45 -3.53 -11.33 -8.92
N ALA A 46 -2.90 -12.29 -9.61
CA ALA A 46 -1.48 -12.58 -9.43
C ALA A 46 -0.60 -11.38 -9.84
N ALA A 47 -0.87 -10.76 -10.99
CA ALA A 47 -0.13 -9.59 -11.45
C ALA A 47 -0.27 -8.38 -10.52
N ILE A 48 -1.47 -8.17 -9.98
CA ILE A 48 -1.73 -7.10 -8.99
C ILE A 48 -0.98 -7.37 -7.70
N ARG A 49 -1.01 -8.62 -7.19
CA ARG A 49 -0.25 -8.98 -5.99
C ARG A 49 1.25 -8.83 -6.20
N GLU A 50 1.76 -9.22 -7.37
CA GLU A 50 3.17 -8.99 -7.74
C GLU A 50 3.51 -7.50 -7.74
N ALA A 51 2.66 -6.66 -8.34
CA ALA A 51 2.87 -5.21 -8.37
C ALA A 51 2.79 -4.53 -6.99
N LEU A 52 2.14 -5.18 -6.02
CA LEU A 52 2.04 -4.74 -4.63
C LEU A 52 3.05 -5.42 -3.70
N ASP A 53 3.98 -6.22 -4.23
CA ASP A 53 4.96 -7.02 -3.47
C ASP A 53 4.32 -7.99 -2.45
N LYS A 54 3.16 -8.58 -2.80
CA LYS A 54 2.37 -9.49 -1.95
C LYS A 54 2.55 -10.96 -2.33
N THR A 55 2.23 -11.84 -1.39
CA THR A 55 2.24 -13.29 -1.66
C THR A 55 1.01 -13.72 -2.49
N PRO A 56 1.05 -14.81 -3.27
CA PRO A 56 -0.02 -15.18 -4.22
C PRO A 56 -1.41 -15.37 -3.60
N ASP A 57 -1.48 -15.81 -2.34
CA ASP A 57 -2.73 -16.08 -1.63
C ASP A 57 -3.17 -14.92 -0.72
N GLU A 58 -2.42 -13.82 -0.72
CA GLU A 58 -2.72 -12.69 0.14
C GLU A 58 -3.95 -11.93 -0.36
N PRO A 59 -4.91 -11.58 0.53
CA PRO A 59 -6.01 -10.72 0.17
C PRO A 59 -5.51 -9.33 -0.25
N VAL A 60 -6.21 -8.73 -1.21
CA VAL A 60 -5.93 -7.37 -1.67
C VAL A 60 -7.08 -6.47 -1.23
N SER A 61 -6.76 -5.34 -0.62
CA SER A 61 -7.78 -4.37 -0.18
C SER A 61 -7.97 -3.22 -1.18
N VAL A 62 -9.13 -2.55 -1.09
CA VAL A 62 -9.44 -1.37 -1.91
C VAL A 62 -8.39 -0.28 -1.72
N GLU A 63 -7.88 -0.07 -0.50
CA GLU A 63 -6.86 0.94 -0.22
C GLU A 63 -5.53 0.64 -0.93
N GLU A 64 -5.16 -0.63 -1.03
CA GLU A 64 -3.95 -1.07 -1.72
C GLU A 64 -4.08 -0.89 -3.24
N LEU A 65 -5.25 -1.24 -3.79
CA LEU A 65 -5.57 -1.00 -5.20
C LEU A 65 -5.59 0.49 -5.53
N ALA A 66 -6.10 1.33 -4.63
CA ALA A 66 -6.02 2.77 -4.76
C ALA A 66 -4.58 3.30 -4.75
N GLY A 67 -3.62 2.59 -4.14
CA GLY A 67 -2.20 2.92 -4.20
C GLY A 67 -1.51 2.52 -5.51
N LEU A 68 -2.12 1.64 -6.32
CA LEU A 68 -1.53 1.13 -7.54
C LEU A 68 -1.57 2.19 -8.66
N THR A 69 -0.40 2.53 -9.21
CA THR A 69 -0.25 3.59 -10.23
C THR A 69 0.22 3.09 -11.58
N GLU A 70 0.84 1.91 -11.61
CA GLU A 70 1.38 1.26 -12.80
C GLU A 70 1.19 -0.26 -12.66
N LEU A 71 0.60 -0.89 -13.68
CA LEU A 71 0.46 -2.34 -13.77
C LEU A 71 1.00 -2.82 -15.12
N LYS A 72 1.94 -3.77 -15.08
CA LYS A 72 2.52 -4.41 -16.26
C LYS A 72 2.33 -5.91 -16.16
N ALA A 73 1.52 -6.48 -17.03
CA ALA A 73 1.21 -7.90 -17.05
C ALA A 73 1.16 -8.43 -18.48
N ASN A 74 2.25 -8.24 -19.20
CA ASN A 74 2.39 -8.74 -20.57
C ASN A 74 2.51 -10.26 -20.59
N TYR A 75 1.87 -10.93 -21.56
CA TYR A 75 1.90 -12.39 -21.69
C TYR A 75 1.40 -13.15 -20.44
N ALA A 76 0.49 -12.56 -19.68
CA ALA A 76 0.01 -13.12 -18.41
C ALA A 76 -1.23 -14.03 -18.56
N ASN A 77 -1.72 -14.23 -19.78
CA ASN A 77 -2.95 -14.99 -20.07
C ASN A 77 -4.19 -14.43 -19.34
N ILE A 78 -4.26 -13.11 -19.17
CA ILE A 78 -5.42 -12.42 -18.57
C ILE A 78 -6.56 -12.38 -19.58
N ALA A 79 -7.77 -12.71 -19.15
CA ALA A 79 -8.97 -12.73 -19.99
C ALA A 79 -10.07 -11.78 -19.47
N ASP A 80 -10.08 -11.49 -18.17
CA ASP A 80 -11.08 -10.64 -17.52
C ASP A 80 -10.41 -9.53 -16.70
N LEU A 81 -10.89 -8.29 -16.87
CA LEU A 81 -10.40 -7.09 -16.19
C LEU A 81 -11.26 -6.68 -15.00
N SER A 82 -12.30 -7.42 -14.67
CA SER A 82 -13.15 -7.16 -13.51
C SER A 82 -12.29 -7.06 -12.24
N GLY A 83 -12.44 -5.95 -11.52
CA GLY A 83 -11.65 -5.57 -10.35
C GLY A 83 -10.69 -4.42 -10.60
N ILE A 84 -10.38 -4.06 -11.86
CA ILE A 84 -9.49 -2.95 -12.18
C ILE A 84 -10.13 -1.58 -11.91
N GLU A 85 -11.46 -1.51 -11.84
CA GLU A 85 -12.24 -0.34 -11.44
C GLU A 85 -11.90 0.15 -10.01
N HIS A 86 -11.31 -0.71 -9.19
CA HIS A 86 -10.85 -0.38 -7.84
C HIS A 86 -9.44 0.23 -7.82
N CYS A 87 -8.82 0.47 -8.98
CA CYS A 87 -7.50 1.11 -9.11
C CYS A 87 -7.62 2.57 -9.64
N PRO A 88 -8.24 3.51 -8.91
CA PRO A 88 -8.55 4.86 -9.40
C PRO A 88 -7.32 5.71 -9.76
N ASN A 89 -6.14 5.37 -9.22
CA ASN A 89 -4.88 6.09 -9.48
C ASN A 89 -4.00 5.40 -10.54
N LEU A 90 -4.50 4.34 -11.19
CA LEU A 90 -3.78 3.62 -12.21
C LEU A 90 -3.60 4.50 -13.46
N SER A 91 -2.36 4.93 -13.69
CA SER A 91 -2.01 5.86 -14.78
C SER A 91 -1.35 5.15 -15.97
N LYS A 92 -0.83 3.94 -15.74
CA LYS A 92 -0.16 3.13 -16.75
C LYS A 92 -0.62 1.68 -16.64
N LEU A 93 -1.09 1.15 -17.75
CA LEU A 93 -1.54 -0.22 -17.86
C LEU A 93 -0.95 -0.83 -19.13
N ASP A 94 -0.10 -1.84 -18.95
CA ASP A 94 0.48 -2.62 -20.05
C ASP A 94 0.05 -4.07 -19.95
N LEU A 95 -0.83 -4.47 -20.86
CA LEU A 95 -1.46 -5.80 -20.92
C LEU A 95 -1.27 -6.43 -22.31
N ALA A 96 -0.17 -6.11 -22.99
CA ALA A 96 0.11 -6.65 -24.31
C ALA A 96 0.15 -8.19 -24.28
N TYR A 97 -0.34 -8.80 -25.36
CA TYR A 97 -0.33 -10.25 -25.54
C TYR A 97 -1.12 -11.03 -24.47
N ASN A 98 -2.33 -10.55 -24.14
CA ASN A 98 -3.33 -11.24 -23.31
C ASN A 98 -4.56 -11.63 -24.15
N TYR A 99 -5.58 -12.21 -23.52
CA TYR A 99 -6.80 -12.74 -24.17
C TYR A 99 -8.05 -11.89 -23.87
N LEU A 100 -7.86 -10.59 -23.70
CA LEU A 100 -8.93 -9.65 -23.39
C LEU A 100 -9.90 -9.54 -24.57
N THR A 101 -11.18 -9.70 -24.28
CA THR A 101 -12.27 -9.50 -25.26
C THR A 101 -13.22 -8.38 -24.88
N ASP A 102 -13.23 -8.00 -23.60
CA ASP A 102 -13.99 -6.89 -23.06
C ASP A 102 -13.05 -5.91 -22.36
N LEU A 103 -13.18 -4.63 -22.68
CA LEU A 103 -12.44 -3.51 -22.10
C LEU A 103 -13.36 -2.53 -21.35
N SER A 104 -14.64 -2.86 -21.21
CA SER A 104 -15.62 -2.06 -20.45
C SER A 104 -15.18 -1.76 -19.02
N PRO A 105 -14.43 -2.64 -18.30
CA PRO A 105 -13.88 -2.32 -16.99
C PRO A 105 -12.88 -1.14 -16.95
N LEU A 106 -12.43 -0.63 -18.11
CA LEU A 106 -11.54 0.53 -18.21
C LEU A 106 -12.29 1.86 -18.47
N ALA A 107 -13.61 1.81 -18.65
CA ALA A 107 -14.44 2.94 -19.10
C ALA A 107 -14.76 3.96 -17.99
#